data_AF-A0A1D2UZB9-F1
#
_entry.id   AF-A0A1D2UZB9-F1
#
_cell.length_a   1.000
_cell.length_b   1.000
_cell.length_c   1.000
_cell.angle_alpha   90.00
_cell.angle_beta   90.00
_cell.angle_gamma   90.00
#
_symmetry.space_group_name_H-M   'P 1'
#
loop_
_entity.id
_entity.type
_entity.pdbx_description
1 polymer ?
#
loop_
_entity_poly.entity_id
_entity_poly.type
_entity_poly.pdbx_seq_one_letter_code
_entity_poly.pdbx_strand_id
1 'polypeptide(L)'
;MVRLSEAVKLAFASIGSAKLRSALTTLGIIIGVAAVIANISMGTSFGQYFEEEIGASGTNFIVIFTQKNNVFGDSQFNVVENTNGVAAVSPLNQQSATLKYQSAERTATVSGVLPDYEKVGNINMEHGQFLTSQDRNVAVIGSDVAYDKFDRNLSVKNFINISIRNVDGGMSTGTFRVKGIIQDPDASFVSPEVDPAGRVFIPLAVMQQMQHRDDIGGFFIKADSLEILDRVTDDVDENLARSVGVPSRDIDNEDAKPYSIFNQTDILDNLNQLSSALTTLLTSVALIALVVGSIGIMNIMLVSVTERTKEVGLLKSLGFLPVRIY
;
A
#
# COMPACT_ATOMS: atom_id res chain seq x y z
N MET A 1 -43.07 -40.21 -24.73
CA MET A 1 -42.08 -39.36 -24.04
C MET A 1 -42.74 -38.01 -23.88
N VAL A 2 -42.77 -37.43 -22.67
CA VAL A 2 -43.06 -35.99 -22.58
C VAL A 2 -41.93 -35.32 -23.35
N ARG A 3 -42.25 -34.59 -24.41
CA ARG A 3 -41.21 -33.92 -25.20
C ARG A 3 -40.58 -32.84 -24.32
N LEU A 4 -39.28 -32.58 -24.45
CA LEU A 4 -38.58 -31.55 -23.68
C LEU A 4 -39.34 -30.20 -23.71
N SER A 5 -39.95 -29.87 -24.85
CA SER A 5 -40.82 -28.71 -25.03
C SER A 5 -42.06 -28.67 -24.13
N GLU A 6 -42.68 -29.82 -23.86
CA GLU A 6 -43.84 -29.94 -22.97
C GLU A 6 -43.43 -29.86 -21.51
N ALA A 7 -42.29 -30.47 -21.14
CA ALA A 7 -41.72 -30.37 -19.79
C ALA A 7 -41.37 -28.91 -19.44
N VAL A 8 -40.75 -28.18 -20.38
CA VAL A 8 -40.44 -26.76 -20.23
C VAL A 8 -41.73 -25.93 -20.09
N LYS A 9 -42.77 -26.19 -20.91
CA LYS A 9 -44.06 -25.51 -20.77
C LYS A 9 -44.72 -25.76 -19.41
N LEU A 10 -44.70 -27.00 -18.92
CA LEU A 10 -45.20 -27.37 -17.60
C LEU A 10 -44.43 -26.68 -16.47
N ALA A 11 -43.10 -26.57 -16.59
CA ALA A 11 -42.26 -25.86 -15.63
C ALA A 11 -42.59 -24.36 -15.58
N PHE A 12 -42.72 -23.69 -16.73
CA PHE A 12 -43.13 -22.27 -16.77
C PHE A 12 -44.54 -22.04 -16.21
N ALA A 13 -45.49 -22.94 -16.49
CA ALA A 13 -46.84 -22.86 -15.91
C ALA A 13 -46.80 -23.01 -14.37
N SER A 14 -45.96 -23.93 -13.87
CA SER A 14 -45.74 -24.16 -12.44
C SER A 14 -45.07 -22.97 -11.73
N ILE A 15 -44.13 -22.28 -12.40
CA ILE A 15 -43.51 -21.06 -11.88
C ILE A 15 -44.56 -19.93 -11.82
N GLY A 16 -45.41 -19.82 -12.85
CA GLY A 16 -46.47 -18.82 -12.93
C GLY A 16 -47.56 -18.96 -11.87
N SER A 17 -47.83 -20.18 -11.38
CA SER A 17 -48.83 -20.42 -10.32
C SER A 17 -48.33 -20.09 -8.92
N ALA A 18 -47.01 -20.17 -8.67
CA ALA A 18 -46.38 -19.95 -7.35
C ALA A 18 -45.59 -18.63 -7.28
N LYS A 19 -46.18 -17.52 -7.74
CA LYS A 19 -45.52 -16.21 -7.96
C LYS A 19 -44.61 -15.74 -6.82
N LEU A 20 -45.08 -15.74 -5.58
CA LEU A 20 -44.31 -15.26 -4.42
C LEU A 20 -43.07 -16.14 -4.17
N ARG A 21 -43.25 -17.46 -4.23
CA ARG A 21 -42.18 -18.45 -4.00
C ARG A 21 -41.13 -18.37 -5.09
N SER A 22 -41.56 -18.34 -6.35
CA SER A 22 -40.68 -18.20 -7.50
C SER A 22 -39.90 -16.88 -7.47
N ALA A 23 -40.54 -15.77 -7.06
CA ALA A 23 -39.86 -14.49 -6.90
C ALA A 23 -38.82 -14.51 -5.77
N LEU A 24 -39.16 -15.03 -4.59
CA LEU A 24 -38.23 -15.09 -3.45
C LEU A 24 -37.01 -15.99 -3.72
N THR A 25 -37.22 -17.13 -4.41
CA THR A 25 -36.12 -18.05 -4.78
C THR A 25 -35.20 -17.47 -5.84
N THR A 26 -35.75 -16.86 -6.89
CA THR A 26 -34.93 -16.18 -7.91
C THR A 26 -34.18 -14.99 -7.31
N LEU A 27 -34.83 -14.18 -6.46
CA LEU A 27 -34.19 -13.07 -5.77
C LEU A 27 -33.02 -13.55 -4.90
N GLY A 28 -33.20 -14.63 -4.13
CA GLY A 28 -32.13 -15.20 -3.30
C GLY A 28 -30.91 -15.65 -4.12
N ILE A 29 -31.14 -16.29 -5.27
CA ILE A 29 -30.05 -16.70 -6.18
C ILE A 29 -29.34 -15.47 -6.76
N ILE A 30 -30.10 -14.48 -7.23
CA ILE A 30 -29.56 -13.26 -7.83
C ILE A 30 -28.69 -12.52 -6.81
N ILE A 31 -29.19 -12.29 -5.59
CA ILE A 31 -28.44 -11.59 -4.54
C ILE A 31 -27.21 -12.41 -4.13
N GLY A 32 -27.34 -13.73 -3.97
CA GLY A 32 -26.23 -14.59 -3.58
C GLY A 32 -25.09 -14.58 -4.59
N VAL A 33 -25.40 -14.77 -5.88
CA VAL A 33 -24.39 -14.74 -6.95
C VAL A 33 -23.81 -13.34 -7.13
N ALA A 34 -24.65 -12.29 -7.07
CA ALA A 34 -24.18 -10.91 -7.17
C ALA A 34 -23.22 -10.55 -6.04
N ALA A 35 -23.50 -10.95 -4.80
CA ALA A 35 -22.63 -10.72 -3.65
C ALA A 35 -21.28 -11.43 -3.80
N VAL A 36 -21.28 -12.67 -4.30
CA VAL A 36 -20.04 -13.43 -4.56
C VAL A 36 -19.18 -12.72 -5.60
N ILE A 37 -19.78 -12.33 -6.74
CA ILE A 37 -19.07 -11.63 -7.82
C ILE A 37 -18.54 -10.27 -7.35
N ALA A 38 -19.36 -9.50 -6.63
CA ALA A 38 -18.97 -8.20 -6.11
C ALA A 38 -17.78 -8.31 -5.15
N ASN A 39 -17.81 -9.30 -4.24
CA ASN A 39 -16.73 -9.52 -3.28
C ASN A 39 -15.40 -9.90 -3.95
N ILE A 40 -15.44 -10.80 -4.94
CA ILE A 40 -14.22 -11.21 -5.68
C ILE A 40 -13.68 -10.03 -6.51
N SER A 41 -14.57 -9.27 -7.15
CA SER A 41 -14.19 -8.10 -7.95
C SER A 41 -13.56 -7.02 -7.07
N MET A 42 -14.09 -6.80 -5.86
CA MET A 42 -13.54 -5.84 -4.92
C MET A 42 -12.13 -6.22 -4.46
N GLY A 43 -11.88 -7.50 -4.15
CA GLY A 43 -10.55 -7.97 -3.75
C GLY A 43 -9.50 -7.80 -4.85
N THR A 44 -9.84 -8.16 -6.09
CA THR A 44 -8.94 -7.98 -7.24
C THR A 44 -8.72 -6.52 -7.60
N SER A 45 -9.76 -5.69 -7.57
CA SER A 45 -9.65 -4.24 -7.82
C SER A 45 -8.80 -3.55 -6.75
N PHE A 46 -8.86 -4.01 -5.49
CA PHE A 46 -8.02 -3.48 -4.42
C PHE A 46 -6.54 -3.69 -4.74
N GLY A 47 -6.12 -4.91 -5.12
CA GLY A 47 -4.73 -5.17 -5.52
C GLY A 47 -4.27 -4.29 -6.68
N GLN A 48 -5.06 -4.23 -7.75
CA GLN A 48 -4.76 -3.39 -8.92
C GLN A 48 -4.63 -1.91 -8.57
N TYR A 49 -5.52 -1.39 -7.72
CA TYR A 49 -5.47 0.00 -7.27
C TYR A 49 -4.11 0.32 -6.60
N PHE A 50 -3.59 -0.56 -5.73
CA PHE A 50 -2.28 -0.34 -5.10
C PHE A 50 -1.11 -0.47 -6.06
N GLU A 51 -1.16 -1.43 -6.99
CA GLU A 51 -0.12 -1.58 -8.02
C GLU A 51 -0.04 -0.33 -8.90
N GLU A 52 -1.18 0.24 -9.28
CA GLU A 52 -1.26 1.49 -10.03
C GLU A 52 -0.77 2.68 -9.20
N GLU A 53 -1.20 2.81 -7.95
CA GLU A 53 -0.83 3.91 -7.06
C GLU A 53 0.69 3.95 -6.77
N ILE A 54 1.28 2.78 -6.46
CA ILE A 54 2.71 2.65 -6.21
C ILE A 54 3.51 2.78 -7.52
N GLY A 55 3.01 2.20 -8.62
CA GLY A 55 3.64 2.30 -9.94
C GLY A 55 3.63 3.73 -10.50
N ALA A 56 2.58 4.51 -10.22
CA ALA A 56 2.42 5.89 -10.65
C ALA A 56 3.47 6.84 -10.02
N SER A 57 4.08 6.45 -8.90
CA SER A 57 5.22 7.18 -8.32
C SER A 57 6.39 7.29 -9.31
N GLY A 58 6.52 6.37 -10.28
CA GLY A 58 7.56 6.39 -11.32
C GLY A 58 8.99 6.31 -10.78
N THR A 59 9.13 5.93 -9.52
CA THR A 59 10.38 5.97 -8.77
C THR A 59 10.76 4.55 -8.41
N ASN A 60 11.66 3.92 -9.18
CA ASN A 60 12.19 2.58 -8.87
C ASN A 60 13.18 2.72 -7.71
N PHE A 61 12.67 2.90 -6.49
CA PHE A 61 13.51 3.28 -5.36
C PHE A 61 13.97 2.08 -4.54
N ILE A 62 15.15 2.25 -3.94
CA ILE A 62 15.69 1.41 -2.86
C ILE A 62 16.08 2.38 -1.74
N VAL A 63 15.66 2.09 -0.52
CA VAL A 63 15.98 2.87 0.66
C VAL A 63 16.74 2.01 1.64
N ILE A 64 17.87 2.54 2.12
CA ILE A 64 18.69 1.89 3.12
C ILE A 64 18.75 2.78 4.34
N PHE A 65 18.47 2.23 5.52
CA PHE A 65 18.60 2.94 6.79
C PHE A 65 19.54 2.19 7.71
N THR A 66 20.42 2.90 8.42
CA THR A 66 21.18 2.28 9.50
C THR A 66 20.47 2.43 10.84
N GLN A 67 20.54 1.37 11.65
CA GLN A 67 20.04 1.39 13.03
C GLN A 67 21.12 1.83 14.02
N LYS A 68 22.37 2.00 13.56
CA LYS A 68 23.52 2.40 14.39
C LYS A 68 24.15 3.66 13.80
N ASN A 69 24.62 4.54 14.67
CA ASN A 69 25.35 5.72 14.22
C ASN A 69 26.74 5.32 13.68
N ASN A 70 27.31 6.14 12.80
CA ASN A 70 28.65 6.00 12.22
C ASN A 70 28.88 4.72 11.42
N VAL A 71 27.83 4.12 10.85
CA VAL A 71 27.95 2.96 9.95
C VAL A 71 28.25 3.39 8.52
N PHE A 72 27.61 4.46 8.07
CA PHE A 72 27.74 4.96 6.71
C PHE A 72 28.55 6.26 6.67
N GLY A 73 29.54 6.29 5.78
CA GLY A 73 30.27 7.49 5.38
C GLY A 73 30.54 7.49 3.87
N ASP A 74 31.48 8.33 3.43
CA ASP A 74 31.79 8.52 2.01
C ASP A 74 32.21 7.22 1.30
N SER A 75 32.88 6.31 2.01
CA SER A 75 33.25 5.00 1.45
C SER A 75 32.03 4.16 1.05
N GLN A 76 31.01 4.13 1.90
CA GLN A 76 29.79 3.36 1.67
C GLN A 76 28.94 4.04 0.59
N PHE A 77 28.89 5.38 0.58
CA PHE A 77 28.25 6.13 -0.49
C PHE A 77 28.84 5.75 -1.87
N ASN A 78 30.17 5.73 -2.00
CA ASN A 78 30.85 5.35 -3.23
C ASN A 78 30.57 3.89 -3.62
N VAL A 79 30.45 2.96 -2.67
CA VAL A 79 30.12 1.55 -2.97
C VAL A 79 28.72 1.44 -3.58
N VAL A 80 27.74 2.13 -2.99
CA VAL A 80 26.35 2.13 -3.47
C VAL A 80 26.25 2.82 -4.83
N GLU A 81 26.89 3.98 -5.00
CA GLU A 81 26.86 4.76 -6.25
C GLU A 81 27.51 4.00 -7.43
N ASN A 82 28.56 3.22 -7.18
CA ASN A 82 29.25 2.44 -8.21
C ASN A 82 28.62 1.06 -8.48
N THR A 83 27.51 0.73 -7.82
CA THR A 83 26.81 -0.54 -8.08
C THR A 83 26.07 -0.48 -9.42
N ASN A 84 26.19 -1.54 -10.21
CA ASN A 84 25.59 -1.58 -11.55
C ASN A 84 24.06 -1.57 -11.49
N GLY A 85 23.41 -0.76 -12.32
CA GLY A 85 21.95 -0.60 -12.35
C GLY A 85 21.41 0.48 -11.40
N VAL A 86 22.30 1.15 -10.64
CA VAL A 86 21.97 2.35 -9.86
C VAL A 86 22.04 3.57 -10.76
N ALA A 87 20.91 4.26 -10.94
CA ALA A 87 20.81 5.47 -11.74
C ALA A 87 21.28 6.72 -10.96
N ALA A 88 20.93 6.80 -9.68
CA ALA A 88 21.31 7.90 -8.80
C ALA A 88 21.21 7.51 -7.32
N VAL A 89 22.02 8.15 -6.47
CA VAL A 89 22.01 7.99 -5.02
C VAL A 89 21.98 9.35 -4.35
N SER A 90 21.14 9.50 -3.33
CA SER A 90 21.18 10.64 -2.41
C SER A 90 21.34 10.13 -0.98
N PRO A 91 22.32 10.62 -0.21
CA PRO A 91 22.35 10.38 1.23
C PRO A 91 21.14 11.05 1.87
N LEU A 92 20.65 10.45 2.95
CA LEU A 92 19.57 11.01 3.75
C LEU A 92 19.79 10.71 5.23
N ASN A 93 19.38 11.66 6.07
CA ASN A 93 19.22 11.43 7.51
C ASN A 93 17.75 11.64 7.84
N GLN A 94 17.09 10.65 8.42
CA GLN A 94 15.67 10.74 8.77
C GLN A 94 15.49 10.64 10.28
N GLN A 95 14.65 11.52 10.83
CA GLN A 95 14.31 11.47 12.24
C GLN A 95 12.93 12.08 12.51
N SER A 96 12.21 11.52 13.48
CA SER A 96 11.03 12.18 14.05
C SER A 96 11.43 13.46 14.80
N ALA A 97 10.71 14.54 14.50
CA ALA A 97 10.94 15.87 15.08
C ALA A 97 9.63 16.51 15.52
N THR A 98 9.74 17.43 16.48
CA THR A 98 8.63 18.28 16.89
C THR A 98 8.64 19.55 16.06
N LEU A 99 7.58 19.74 15.28
CA LEU A 99 7.30 20.95 14.53
C LEU A 99 6.45 21.89 15.38
N LYS A 100 6.91 23.13 15.53
CA LYS A 100 6.15 24.18 16.19
C LYS A 100 5.85 25.31 15.21
N TYR A 101 4.56 25.55 15.00
CA TYR A 101 4.06 26.66 14.21
C TYR A 101 3.02 27.43 15.03
N GLN A 102 3.30 28.71 15.27
CA GLN A 102 2.52 29.56 16.18
C GLN A 102 2.39 28.91 17.58
N SER A 103 1.16 28.64 18.03
CA SER A 103 0.85 28.02 19.33
C SER A 103 0.69 26.49 19.24
N ALA A 104 0.73 25.92 18.04
CA ALA A 104 0.52 24.48 17.83
C ALA A 104 1.85 23.74 17.70
N GLU A 105 1.94 22.60 18.39
CA GLU A 105 3.04 21.65 18.26
C GLU A 105 2.50 20.34 17.67
N ARG A 106 3.23 19.81 16.69
CA ARG A 106 2.92 18.58 15.97
C ARG A 106 4.20 17.79 15.77
N THR A 107 4.07 16.49 15.57
CA THR A 107 5.18 15.63 15.20
C THR A 107 5.15 15.35 13.70
N ALA A 108 6.32 15.37 13.09
CA ALA A 108 6.51 14.96 11.72
C ALA A 108 7.91 14.41 11.53
N THR A 109 8.10 13.69 10.43
CA THR A 109 9.40 13.17 10.04
C THR A 109 10.16 14.25 9.30
N VAL A 110 11.36 14.57 9.79
CA VAL A 110 12.29 15.50 9.14
C VAL A 110 13.38 14.69 8.46
N SER A 111 13.62 15.01 7.19
CA SER A 111 14.63 14.38 6.35
C SER A 111 15.68 15.40 5.93
N GLY A 112 16.93 15.15 6.31
CA GLY A 112 18.10 15.88 5.87
C GLY A 112 18.54 15.30 4.53
N VAL A 113 18.49 16.09 3.46
CA VAL A 113 18.78 15.62 2.10
C VAL A 113 19.70 16.57 1.35
N LEU A 114 20.31 16.07 0.28
CA LEU A 114 21.02 16.89 -0.71
C LEU A 114 20.04 17.42 -1.79
N PRO A 115 20.41 18.49 -2.51
CA PRO A 115 19.59 19.02 -3.61
C PRO A 115 19.21 18.00 -4.67
N ASP A 116 20.08 17.04 -4.95
CA ASP A 116 19.85 16.01 -5.97
C ASP A 116 18.67 15.08 -5.63
N TYR A 117 18.25 15.04 -4.36
CA TYR A 117 17.07 14.28 -3.91
C TYR A 117 15.80 14.64 -4.68
N GLU A 118 15.66 15.88 -5.18
CA GLU A 118 14.53 16.28 -6.04
C GLU A 118 14.36 15.33 -7.24
N LYS A 119 15.48 14.95 -7.87
CA LYS A 119 15.49 14.07 -9.05
C LYS A 119 15.41 12.59 -8.68
N VAL A 120 16.09 12.20 -7.60
CA VAL A 120 16.13 10.79 -7.16
C VAL A 120 14.76 10.38 -6.61
N GLY A 121 14.13 11.23 -5.81
CA GLY A 121 12.82 11.01 -5.20
C GLY A 121 11.62 11.46 -6.05
N ASN A 122 11.85 11.87 -7.31
CA ASN A 122 10.81 12.34 -8.23
C ASN A 122 9.86 13.40 -7.62
N ILE A 123 10.43 14.40 -6.94
CA ILE A 123 9.67 15.39 -6.18
C ILE A 123 9.08 16.43 -7.12
N ASN A 124 7.75 16.53 -7.14
CA ASN A 124 7.02 17.59 -7.85
C ASN A 124 6.68 18.71 -6.87
N MET A 125 7.04 19.96 -7.21
CA MET A 125 6.80 21.12 -6.37
C MET A 125 5.47 21.79 -6.77
N GLU A 126 4.55 21.97 -5.82
CA GLU A 126 3.34 22.78 -6.03
C GLU A 126 3.68 24.27 -5.96
N HIS A 127 4.46 24.64 -4.95
CA HIS A 127 4.84 26.03 -4.70
C HIS A 127 6.33 26.16 -4.34
N GLY A 128 6.97 27.21 -4.86
CA GLY A 128 8.37 27.52 -4.54
C GLY A 128 9.37 26.67 -5.32
N GLN A 129 10.51 26.39 -4.71
CA GLN A 129 11.61 25.62 -5.29
C GLN A 129 12.18 24.66 -4.25
N PHE A 130 12.77 23.56 -4.70
CA PHE A 130 13.46 22.63 -3.81
C PHE A 130 14.75 23.23 -3.20
N LEU A 131 15.42 22.45 -2.35
CA LEU A 131 16.66 22.83 -1.69
C LEU A 131 17.80 23.00 -2.69
N THR A 132 18.72 23.93 -2.40
CA THR A 132 19.96 24.17 -3.16
C THR A 132 21.17 24.09 -2.24
N SER A 133 22.37 23.88 -2.77
CA SER A 133 23.58 23.66 -1.93
C SER A 133 23.98 24.87 -1.07
N GLN A 134 23.44 26.06 -1.34
CA GLN A 134 23.71 27.28 -0.56
C GLN A 134 22.70 27.51 0.57
N ASP A 135 21.62 26.73 0.59
CA ASP A 135 20.56 26.85 1.58
C ASP A 135 21.01 26.35 2.96
N ARG A 136 20.61 27.09 4.01
CA ARG A 136 20.85 26.69 5.41
C ARG A 136 19.55 26.64 6.20
N ASN A 137 19.00 27.79 6.58
CA ASN A 137 17.83 27.86 7.45
C ASN A 137 16.50 27.87 6.66
N VAL A 138 16.38 26.94 5.72
CA VAL A 138 15.16 26.77 4.93
C VAL A 138 14.67 25.33 4.99
N ALA A 139 13.36 25.17 4.86
CA ALA A 139 12.71 23.87 4.80
C ALA A 139 11.80 23.80 3.59
N VAL A 140 11.73 22.63 2.97
CA VAL A 140 10.67 22.27 2.03
C VAL A 140 9.72 21.34 2.76
N ILE A 141 8.42 21.59 2.68
CA ILE A 141 7.42 20.82 3.42
C ILE A 141 6.52 20.06 2.45
N GLY A 142 6.04 18.88 2.86
CA GLY A 142 4.99 18.17 2.13
C GLY A 142 3.61 18.79 2.32
N SER A 143 2.68 18.39 1.45
CA SER A 143 1.26 18.81 1.43
C SER A 143 0.57 18.59 2.78
N ASP A 144 0.66 17.38 3.36
CA ASP A 144 0.04 17.07 4.65
C ASP A 144 0.54 17.96 5.78
N VAL A 145 1.85 18.23 5.80
CA VAL A 145 2.44 19.12 6.81
C VAL A 145 1.96 20.55 6.60
N ALA A 146 1.76 20.96 5.35
CA ALA A 146 1.32 22.31 5.02
C ALA A 146 -0.16 22.55 5.30
N TYR A 147 -1.03 21.59 5.00
CA TYR A 147 -2.48 21.78 4.94
C TYR A 147 -3.25 21.03 6.03
N ASP A 148 -2.79 19.86 6.45
CA ASP A 148 -3.60 18.95 7.28
C ASP A 148 -3.13 18.86 8.74
N LYS A 149 -1.81 19.00 9.00
CA LYS A 149 -1.27 18.84 10.36
C LYS A 149 -1.60 20.00 11.30
N PHE A 150 -1.79 21.21 10.77
CA PHE A 150 -1.97 22.42 11.58
C PHE A 150 -3.33 23.08 11.33
N ASP A 151 -3.87 23.74 12.36
CA ASP A 151 -5.17 24.43 12.27
C ASP A 151 -5.17 25.60 11.26
N ARG A 152 -3.98 26.04 10.83
CA ARG A 152 -3.77 27.05 9.79
C ARG A 152 -2.75 26.56 8.79
N ASN A 153 -3.09 26.74 7.52
CA ASN A 153 -2.24 26.32 6.41
C ASN A 153 -0.90 27.08 6.44
N LEU A 154 0.19 26.34 6.26
CA LEU A 154 1.49 26.93 6.00
C LEU A 154 1.57 27.37 4.53
N SER A 155 2.28 28.47 4.30
CA SER A 155 2.57 28.96 2.96
C SER A 155 4.06 29.20 2.83
N VAL A 156 4.53 29.33 1.59
CA VAL A 156 5.91 29.72 1.31
C VAL A 156 6.23 31.03 2.04
N LYS A 157 7.45 31.13 2.59
CA LYS A 157 7.97 32.23 3.44
C LYS A 157 7.54 32.21 4.90
N ASN A 158 6.63 31.33 5.32
CA ASN A 158 6.34 31.16 6.74
C ASN A 158 7.57 30.62 7.48
N PHE A 159 7.67 30.87 8.77
CA PHE A 159 8.70 30.31 9.63
C PHE A 159 8.13 29.18 10.48
N ILE A 160 8.85 28.07 10.54
CA ILE A 160 8.53 26.91 11.36
C ILE A 160 9.73 26.61 12.26
N ASN A 161 9.46 26.32 13.53
CA ASN A 161 10.49 25.86 14.45
C ASN A 161 10.51 24.34 14.42
N ILE A 162 11.68 23.77 14.17
CA ILE A 162 11.89 22.33 14.10
C ILE A 162 12.82 21.95 15.24
N SER A 163 12.33 21.10 16.12
CA SER A 163 13.09 20.56 17.26
C SER A 163 13.41 19.10 17.01
N ILE A 164 14.70 18.80 16.86
CA ILE A 164 15.23 17.46 16.59
C ILE A 164 16.00 16.99 17.83
N ARG A 165 15.88 15.70 18.17
CA ARG A 165 16.63 15.09 19.25
C ARG A 165 18.07 14.82 18.82
N ASN A 166 19.03 15.21 19.66
CA ASN A 166 20.45 15.02 19.44
C ASN A 166 20.90 13.63 19.88
N VAL A 167 22.09 13.23 19.43
CA VAL A 167 22.73 11.98 19.88
C VAL A 167 22.98 12.01 21.40
N ASP A 168 23.27 13.18 21.96
CA ASP A 168 23.49 13.39 23.40
C ASP A 168 22.20 13.39 24.25
N GLY A 169 21.03 13.19 23.63
CA GLY A 169 19.73 13.19 24.31
C GLY A 169 19.11 14.58 24.52
N GLY A 170 19.81 15.67 24.18
CA GLY A 170 19.27 17.03 24.13
C GLY A 170 18.33 17.27 22.95
N MET A 171 17.64 18.42 22.94
CA MET A 171 16.80 18.86 21.81
C MET A 171 17.44 20.10 21.18
N SER A 172 17.85 19.99 19.91
CA SER A 172 18.28 21.14 19.11
C SER A 172 17.07 21.73 18.40
N THR A 173 16.84 23.02 18.58
CA THR A 173 15.74 23.74 17.90
C THR A 173 16.31 24.71 16.88
N GLY A 174 15.87 24.59 15.63
CA GLY A 174 16.19 25.50 14.55
C GLY A 174 14.93 26.18 14.02
N THR A 175 15.05 27.45 13.63
CA THR A 175 13.98 28.16 12.92
C THR A 175 14.26 28.11 11.42
N PHE A 176 13.30 27.57 10.67
CA PHE A 176 13.41 27.36 9.23
C PHE A 176 12.35 28.17 8.50
N ARG A 177 12.74 28.81 7.40
CA ARG A 177 11.80 29.45 6.49
C ARG A 177 11.33 28.44 5.45
N VAL A 178 10.02 28.30 5.28
CA VAL A 178 9.44 27.47 4.23
C VAL A 178 9.82 28.05 2.86
N LYS A 179 10.59 27.30 2.08
CA LYS A 179 11.04 27.68 0.73
C LYS A 179 10.12 27.15 -0.35
N GLY A 180 9.53 25.98 -0.13
CA GLY A 180 8.59 25.37 -1.06
C GLY A 180 7.68 24.36 -0.37
N ILE A 181 6.61 24.02 -1.08
CA ILE A 181 5.61 23.01 -0.71
C ILE A 181 5.59 21.99 -1.85
N ILE A 182 5.78 20.73 -1.49
CA ILE A 182 5.71 19.60 -2.42
C ILE A 182 4.25 19.38 -2.77
N GLN A 183 3.99 19.15 -4.06
CA GLN A 183 2.66 18.79 -4.53
C GLN A 183 2.24 17.50 -3.87
N ASP A 184 0.98 17.46 -3.43
CA ASP A 184 0.40 16.24 -2.91
C ASP A 184 0.58 15.12 -3.96
N PRO A 185 1.35 14.06 -3.65
CA PRO A 185 1.28 12.88 -4.47
C PRO A 185 -0.15 12.38 -4.30
N ASP A 186 -0.93 12.35 -5.37
CA ASP A 186 -2.30 11.82 -5.35
C ASP A 186 -2.37 10.41 -4.68
N ALA A 187 -1.21 9.73 -4.59
CA ALA A 187 -0.91 8.53 -3.82
C ALA A 187 -0.90 8.70 -2.29
N SER A 188 -2.09 8.67 -1.68
CA SER A 188 -2.28 8.71 -0.21
C SER A 188 -1.85 7.43 0.56
N PHE A 189 -1.22 6.43 -0.09
CA PHE A 189 -0.98 5.10 0.48
C PHE A 189 0.48 4.61 0.43
N VAL A 190 1.43 5.50 0.14
CA VAL A 190 2.85 5.16 0.22
C VAL A 190 3.25 5.05 1.71
N SER A 191 4.16 4.11 2.03
CA SER A 191 4.63 3.97 3.43
C SER A 191 5.12 5.31 3.99
N PRO A 192 4.88 5.62 5.29
CA PRO A 192 5.34 6.86 5.90
C PRO A 192 6.86 7.09 5.80
N GLU A 193 7.65 6.04 5.53
CA GLU A 193 9.10 6.18 5.28
C GLU A 193 9.42 6.85 3.94
N VAL A 194 8.56 6.69 2.93
CA VAL A 194 8.80 7.12 1.54
C VAL A 194 7.83 8.19 1.06
N ASP A 195 6.74 8.43 1.77
CA ASP A 195 5.78 9.47 1.43
C ASP A 195 6.35 10.89 1.66
N PRO A 196 6.54 11.72 0.60
CA PRO A 196 7.02 13.08 0.77
C PRO A 196 5.95 14.05 1.33
N ALA A 197 4.65 13.73 1.31
CA ALA A 197 3.56 14.58 1.79
C ALA A 197 3.60 14.80 3.31
N GLY A 198 3.83 13.72 4.07
CA GLY A 198 3.96 13.76 5.52
C GLY A 198 5.31 14.29 6.06
N ARG A 199 6.26 14.65 5.19
CA ARG A 199 7.66 14.92 5.56
C ARG A 199 8.08 16.40 5.42
N VAL A 200 9.14 16.73 6.15
CA VAL A 200 9.83 18.03 6.04
C VAL A 200 11.28 17.81 5.63
N PHE A 201 11.70 18.44 4.55
CA PHE A 201 13.05 18.35 4.00
C PHE A 201 13.87 19.57 4.41
N ILE A 202 15.05 19.32 4.98
CA ILE A 202 16.04 20.35 5.31
C ILE A 202 17.40 19.97 4.70
N PRO A 203 18.33 20.92 4.51
CA PRO A 203 19.66 20.59 4.02
C PRO A 203 20.36 19.60 4.97
N LEU A 204 20.95 18.54 4.41
CA LEU A 204 21.64 17.48 5.18
C LEU A 204 22.67 18.06 6.17
N ALA A 205 23.50 19.01 5.73
CA ALA A 205 24.51 19.64 6.57
C ALA A 205 23.92 20.36 7.81
N VAL A 206 22.72 20.93 7.69
CA VAL A 206 22.04 21.61 8.80
C VAL A 206 21.48 20.61 9.78
N MET A 207 20.93 19.50 9.28
CA MET A 207 20.46 18.39 10.13
C MET A 207 21.62 17.76 10.91
N GLN A 208 22.73 17.45 10.23
CA GLN A 208 23.97 16.94 10.82
C GLN A 208 24.50 17.88 11.91
N GLN A 209 24.56 19.18 11.62
CA GLN A 209 24.95 20.20 12.60
C GLN A 209 24.01 20.24 13.81
N MET A 210 22.68 20.19 13.60
CA MET A 210 21.72 20.18 14.70
C MET A 210 21.85 18.94 15.58
N GLN A 211 22.13 17.79 14.98
CA GLN A 211 22.24 16.50 15.66
C GLN A 211 23.62 16.26 16.31
N HIS A 212 24.60 17.13 16.05
CA HIS A 212 26.01 16.96 16.41
C HIS A 212 26.62 15.66 15.87
N ARG A 213 26.31 15.31 14.63
CA ARG A 213 26.84 14.12 13.97
C ARG A 213 27.12 14.39 12.50
N ASP A 214 28.17 13.77 11.97
CA ASP A 214 28.59 13.90 10.56
C ASP A 214 28.35 12.62 9.75
N ASP A 215 27.68 11.62 10.33
CA ASP A 215 27.35 10.36 9.68
C ASP A 215 26.11 10.46 8.78
N ILE A 216 26.02 9.50 7.88
CA ILE A 216 24.88 9.30 7.00
C ILE A 216 23.94 8.27 7.65
N GLY A 217 22.67 8.63 7.79
CA GLY A 217 21.63 7.78 8.37
C GLY A 217 21.06 6.76 7.39
N GLY A 218 21.28 6.97 6.09
CA GLY A 218 20.76 6.12 5.04
C GLY A 218 21.02 6.64 3.62
N PHE A 219 20.61 5.83 2.66
CA PHE A 219 20.70 6.14 1.23
C PHE A 219 19.33 6.00 0.59
N PHE A 220 18.98 6.97 -0.26
CA PHE A 220 17.87 6.88 -1.18
C PHE A 220 18.44 6.65 -2.57
N ILE A 221 18.12 5.52 -3.16
CA ILE A 221 18.71 5.03 -4.40
C ILE A 221 17.59 4.93 -5.42
N LYS A 222 17.86 5.36 -6.65
CA LYS A 222 16.99 5.13 -7.80
C LYS A 222 17.66 4.13 -8.71
N ALA A 223 16.99 3.02 -8.99
CA ALA A 223 17.41 2.05 -9.99
C ALA A 223 16.97 2.48 -11.40
N ASP A 224 17.66 2.00 -12.43
CA ASP A 224 17.37 2.33 -13.83
C ASP A 224 15.95 1.88 -14.26
N SER A 225 15.51 0.71 -13.81
CA SER A 225 14.18 0.17 -14.09
C SER A 225 13.65 -0.67 -12.93
N LEU A 226 12.32 -0.83 -12.87
CA LEU A 226 11.65 -1.73 -11.92
C LEU A 226 12.03 -3.21 -12.17
N GLU A 227 12.27 -3.60 -13.43
CA GLU A 227 12.61 -4.98 -13.80
C GLU A 227 13.92 -5.48 -13.19
N ILE A 228 14.89 -4.58 -12.98
CA ILE A 228 16.17 -4.94 -12.37
C ILE A 228 16.22 -4.62 -10.87
N LEU A 229 15.15 -4.08 -10.29
CA LEU A 229 15.17 -3.50 -8.94
C LEU A 229 15.60 -4.52 -7.89
N ASP A 230 15.07 -5.73 -7.93
CA ASP A 230 15.40 -6.79 -6.96
C ASP A 230 16.87 -7.19 -7.08
N ARG A 231 17.35 -7.41 -8.31
CA ARG A 231 18.76 -7.73 -8.58
C ARG A 231 19.70 -6.60 -8.11
N VAL A 232 19.34 -5.35 -8.37
CA VAL A 232 20.13 -4.19 -7.93
C VAL A 232 20.10 -4.08 -6.41
N THR A 233 18.96 -4.37 -5.77
CA THR A 233 18.84 -4.42 -4.31
C THR A 233 19.78 -5.45 -3.72
N ASP A 234 19.81 -6.67 -4.28
CA ASP A 234 20.70 -7.75 -3.84
C ASP A 234 22.18 -7.36 -4.03
N ASP A 235 22.54 -6.80 -5.19
CA ASP A 235 23.91 -6.36 -5.49
C ASP A 235 24.35 -5.24 -4.54
N VAL A 236 23.48 -4.26 -4.27
CA VAL A 236 23.75 -3.15 -3.33
C VAL A 236 23.91 -3.69 -1.92
N ASP A 237 23.01 -4.57 -1.48
CA ASP A 237 23.04 -5.16 -0.15
C ASP A 237 24.31 -5.99 0.06
N GLU A 238 24.68 -6.85 -0.89
CA GLU A 238 25.91 -7.65 -0.78
C GLU A 238 27.17 -6.77 -0.72
N ASN A 239 27.26 -5.77 -1.60
CA ASN A 239 28.41 -4.86 -1.64
C ASN A 239 28.50 -4.00 -0.37
N LEU A 240 27.35 -3.51 0.12
CA LEU A 240 27.29 -2.72 1.33
C LEU A 240 27.62 -3.57 2.57
N ALA A 241 27.07 -4.78 2.69
CA ALA A 241 27.36 -5.73 3.77
C ALA A 241 28.85 -5.99 3.90
N ARG A 242 29.52 -6.28 2.77
CA ARG A 242 30.98 -6.47 2.71
C ARG A 242 31.73 -5.21 3.13
N SER A 243 31.28 -4.04 2.69
CA SER A 243 31.94 -2.77 3.01
C SER A 243 31.86 -2.39 4.50
N VAL A 244 30.81 -2.81 5.21
CA VAL A 244 30.64 -2.58 6.65
C VAL A 244 31.19 -3.74 7.50
N GLY A 245 31.80 -4.74 6.86
CA GLY A 245 32.51 -5.83 7.54
C GLY A 245 31.64 -7.01 7.97
N VAL A 246 30.43 -7.19 7.40
CA VAL A 246 29.61 -8.38 7.65
C VAL A 246 30.29 -9.60 7.02
N PRO A 247 30.53 -10.69 7.77
CA PRO A 247 31.12 -11.91 7.22
C PRO A 247 30.25 -12.49 6.10
N SER A 248 30.87 -13.04 5.05
CA SER A 248 30.14 -13.61 3.90
C SER A 248 29.12 -14.71 4.25
N ARG A 249 29.30 -15.36 5.40
CA ARG A 249 28.37 -16.39 5.91
C ARG A 249 27.09 -15.82 6.52
N ASP A 250 27.10 -14.55 6.89
CA ASP A 250 26.02 -13.85 7.58
C ASP A 250 25.39 -12.76 6.69
N ILE A 251 25.76 -12.70 5.39
CA ILE A 251 25.18 -11.74 4.43
C ILE A 251 23.70 -12.01 4.23
N ASP A 252 23.24 -13.26 4.29
CA ASP A 252 21.81 -13.56 4.17
C ASP A 252 21.04 -13.36 5.49
N ASN A 253 21.75 -13.02 6.58
CA ASN A 253 21.14 -12.81 7.89
C ASN A 253 20.89 -11.32 8.14
N GLU A 254 19.63 -10.90 8.05
CA GLU A 254 19.21 -9.50 8.29
C GLU A 254 19.60 -9.01 9.70
N ASP A 255 19.53 -9.86 10.72
CA ASP A 255 19.88 -9.49 12.10
C ASP A 255 21.38 -9.23 12.30
N ALA A 256 22.23 -9.75 11.40
CA ALA A 256 23.67 -9.53 11.44
C ALA A 256 24.07 -8.19 10.82
N LYS A 257 23.21 -7.58 10.00
CA LYS A 257 23.48 -6.31 9.32
C LYS A 257 23.18 -5.13 10.24
N PRO A 258 24.05 -4.11 10.28
CA PRO A 258 23.79 -2.88 11.04
C PRO A 258 22.82 -1.92 10.33
N TYR A 259 22.14 -2.38 9.27
CA TYR A 259 21.25 -1.60 8.43
C TYR A 259 20.09 -2.47 7.93
N SER A 260 19.04 -1.81 7.47
CA SER A 260 17.88 -2.42 6.83
C SER A 260 17.72 -1.81 5.45
N ILE A 261 17.37 -2.65 4.47
CA ILE A 261 17.14 -2.27 3.09
C ILE A 261 15.67 -2.55 2.76
N PHE A 262 15.06 -1.64 2.01
CA PHE A 262 13.68 -1.73 1.57
C PHE A 262 13.61 -1.24 0.13
N ASN A 263 12.98 -2.00 -0.76
CA ASN A 263 12.74 -1.56 -2.12
C ASN A 263 11.24 -1.38 -2.39
N GLN A 264 10.91 -0.88 -3.58
CA GLN A 264 9.51 -0.71 -4.00
C GLN A 264 8.78 -2.04 -4.19
N THR A 265 9.47 -3.11 -4.66
CA THR A 265 8.89 -4.44 -4.87
C THR A 265 8.41 -5.05 -3.54
N ASP A 266 9.16 -4.88 -2.45
CA ASP A 266 8.80 -5.38 -1.11
C ASP A 266 7.44 -4.83 -0.66
N ILE A 267 7.16 -3.57 -0.97
CA ILE A 267 5.87 -2.93 -0.66
C ILE A 267 4.77 -3.58 -1.52
N LEU A 268 5.00 -3.75 -2.81
CA LEU A 268 4.05 -4.38 -3.73
C LEU A 268 3.74 -5.83 -3.31
N ASP A 269 4.76 -6.60 -2.95
CA ASP A 269 4.62 -7.97 -2.51
C ASP A 269 3.83 -8.08 -1.20
N ASN A 270 4.11 -7.21 -0.23
CA ASN A 270 3.34 -7.14 1.01
C ASN A 270 1.88 -6.78 0.76
N LEU A 271 1.60 -5.81 -0.12
CA LEU A 271 0.24 -5.42 -0.48
C LEU A 271 -0.49 -6.54 -1.25
N ASN A 272 0.22 -7.25 -2.13
CA ASN A 272 -0.32 -8.40 -2.84
C ASN A 272 -0.64 -9.56 -1.89
N GLN A 273 0.19 -9.82 -0.89
CA GLN A 273 -0.11 -10.78 0.17
C GLN A 273 -1.35 -10.39 0.98
N LEU A 274 -1.46 -9.11 1.38
CA LEU A 274 -2.64 -8.60 2.09
C LEU A 274 -3.91 -8.66 1.24
N SER A 275 -3.84 -8.26 -0.02
CA SER A 275 -4.94 -8.32 -1.00
C SER A 275 -5.41 -9.76 -1.22
N SER A 276 -4.46 -10.70 -1.35
CA SER A 276 -4.74 -12.13 -1.48
C SER A 276 -5.42 -12.70 -0.23
N ALA A 277 -4.96 -12.32 0.97
CA ALA A 277 -5.59 -12.72 2.23
C ALA A 277 -7.03 -12.19 2.36
N LEU A 278 -7.27 -10.92 2.03
CA LEU A 278 -8.61 -10.31 2.00
C LEU A 278 -9.52 -10.99 0.99
N THR A 279 -9.02 -11.23 -0.23
CA THR A 279 -9.77 -11.93 -1.28
C THR A 279 -10.15 -13.33 -0.85
N THR A 280 -9.24 -14.05 -0.18
CA THR A 280 -9.50 -15.39 0.36
C THR A 280 -10.57 -15.37 1.45
N LEU A 281 -10.50 -14.40 2.36
CA LEU A 281 -11.51 -14.21 3.41
C LEU A 281 -12.89 -13.92 2.80
N LEU A 282 -12.97 -12.96 1.89
CA LEU A 282 -14.20 -12.57 1.21
C LEU A 282 -14.80 -13.73 0.42
N THR A 283 -13.95 -14.49 -0.29
CA THR A 283 -14.36 -15.68 -1.02
C THR A 283 -14.90 -16.75 -0.08
N SER A 284 -14.26 -16.94 1.08
CA SER A 284 -14.71 -17.91 2.10
C SER A 284 -16.09 -17.53 2.65
N VAL A 285 -16.32 -16.26 2.98
CA VAL A 285 -17.63 -15.77 3.43
C VAL A 285 -18.67 -15.92 2.32
N ALA A 286 -18.30 -15.62 1.07
CA ALA A 286 -19.17 -15.77 -0.08
C ALA A 286 -19.56 -17.24 -0.32
N LEU A 287 -18.63 -18.18 -0.14
CA LEU A 287 -18.90 -19.62 -0.21
C LEU A 287 -19.87 -20.07 0.89
N ILE A 288 -19.71 -19.59 2.12
CA ILE A 288 -20.65 -19.87 3.22
C ILE A 288 -22.04 -19.33 2.88
N ALA A 289 -22.13 -18.09 2.38
CA ALA A 289 -23.40 -17.48 1.98
C ALA A 289 -24.08 -18.29 0.86
N LEU A 290 -23.30 -18.81 -0.10
CA LEU A 290 -23.80 -19.70 -1.16
C LEU A 290 -24.36 -21.01 -0.59
N VAL A 291 -23.70 -21.61 0.39
CA VAL A 291 -24.17 -22.83 1.07
C VAL A 291 -25.46 -22.56 1.85
N VAL A 292 -25.54 -21.46 2.59
CA VAL A 292 -26.76 -21.09 3.31
C VAL A 292 -27.92 -20.82 2.33
N GLY A 293 -27.63 -20.14 1.22
CA GLY A 293 -28.58 -19.91 0.14
C GLY A 293 -29.09 -21.20 -0.49
N SER A 294 -28.20 -22.17 -0.74
CA SER A 294 -28.58 -23.47 -1.32
C SER A 294 -29.44 -24.31 -0.38
N ILE A 295 -29.17 -24.29 0.93
CA ILE A 295 -30.03 -24.90 1.96
C ILE A 295 -31.42 -24.23 1.96
N GLY A 296 -31.48 -22.90 1.82
CA GLY A 296 -32.73 -22.16 1.71
C GLY A 296 -33.57 -22.59 0.52
N ILE A 297 -32.95 -22.72 -0.67
CA ILE A 297 -33.61 -23.22 -1.88
C ILE A 297 -34.10 -24.66 -1.66
N MET A 298 -33.29 -25.52 -1.06
CA MET A 298 -33.66 -26.90 -0.74
C MET A 298 -34.90 -26.95 0.15
N ASN A 299 -34.96 -26.15 1.21
CA ASN A 299 -36.11 -26.11 2.12
C ASN A 299 -37.39 -25.66 1.40
N ILE A 300 -37.31 -24.61 0.59
CA ILE A 300 -38.46 -24.14 -0.19
C ILE A 300 -38.91 -25.22 -1.18
N MET A 301 -37.96 -25.91 -1.82
CA MET A 301 -38.27 -26.99 -2.77
C MET A 301 -38.89 -28.21 -2.08
N LEU A 302 -38.38 -28.61 -0.92
CA LEU A 302 -38.93 -29.72 -0.13
C LEU A 302 -40.38 -29.43 0.25
N VAL A 303 -40.67 -28.25 0.79
CA VAL A 303 -42.04 -27.82 1.10
C VAL A 303 -42.91 -27.87 -0.17
N SER A 304 -42.43 -27.34 -1.29
CA SER A 304 -43.16 -27.35 -2.56
C SER A 304 -43.49 -28.75 -3.08
N VAL A 305 -42.60 -29.72 -2.91
CA VAL A 305 -42.85 -31.11 -3.32
C VAL A 305 -43.82 -31.78 -2.34
N THR A 306 -43.70 -31.53 -1.03
CA THR A 306 -44.62 -32.08 -0.03
C THR A 306 -46.06 -31.60 -0.23
N GLU A 307 -46.26 -30.32 -0.57
CA GLU A 307 -47.58 -29.76 -0.91
C GLU A 307 -48.22 -30.45 -2.13
N ARG A 308 -47.41 -30.86 -3.12
CA ARG A 308 -47.89 -31.48 -4.39
C ARG A 308 -47.90 -33.01 -4.36
N THR A 309 -47.70 -33.63 -3.20
CA THR A 309 -47.73 -35.11 -3.05
C THR A 309 -49.04 -35.74 -3.53
N LYS A 310 -50.18 -35.08 -3.31
CA LYS A 310 -51.49 -35.54 -3.79
C LYS A 310 -51.61 -35.52 -5.32
N GLU A 311 -51.07 -34.48 -5.98
CA GLU A 311 -51.01 -34.39 -7.45
C GLU A 311 -50.14 -35.52 -8.03
N VAL A 312 -48.98 -35.78 -7.43
CA VAL A 312 -48.09 -36.88 -7.83
C VAL A 312 -48.77 -38.24 -7.68
N GLY A 313 -49.53 -38.44 -6.59
CA GLY A 313 -50.32 -39.66 -6.38
C GLY A 313 -51.39 -39.88 -7.45
N LEU A 314 -52.02 -38.80 -7.92
CA LEU A 314 -53.05 -38.82 -8.95
C LEU A 314 -52.45 -39.13 -10.35
N LEU A 315 -51.25 -38.63 -10.65
CA LEU A 315 -50.52 -38.99 -11.86
C LEU A 315 -50.08 -40.45 -11.86
N LYS A 316 -49.65 -40.99 -10.71
CA LYS A 316 -49.30 -42.40 -10.57
C LYS A 316 -50.51 -43.32 -10.74
N SER A 317 -51.68 -42.96 -10.22
CA SER A 317 -52.91 -43.76 -10.43
C SER A 317 -53.39 -43.74 -11.88
N LEU A 318 -53.02 -42.71 -12.65
CA LEU A 318 -53.24 -42.62 -14.10
C LEU A 318 -52.17 -43.36 -14.94
N GLY A 319 -51.20 -44.04 -14.31
CA GLY A 319 -50.22 -44.90 -15.00
C GLY A 319 -48.95 -44.18 -15.47
N PHE A 320 -48.65 -42.97 -14.99
CA PHE A 320 -47.38 -42.31 -15.29
C PHE A 320 -46.20 -43.03 -14.61
N LEU A 321 -45.15 -43.33 -15.39
CA LEU A 321 -43.90 -43.89 -14.89
C LEU A 321 -43.16 -42.87 -13.98
N PRO A 322 -42.43 -43.31 -12.93
CA PRO A 322 -41.72 -42.41 -12.01
C PRO A 322 -40.77 -41.43 -12.70
N VAL A 323 -40.06 -41.89 -13.74
CA VAL A 323 -39.14 -41.08 -14.56
C VAL A 323 -39.86 -40.00 -15.39
N ARG A 324 -41.20 -40.04 -15.50
CA ARG A 324 -42.00 -38.99 -16.15
C ARG A 324 -42.57 -37.96 -15.17
N ILE A 325 -42.40 -38.15 -13.87
CA ILE A 325 -42.98 -37.30 -12.81
C ILE A 325 -41.90 -36.42 -12.15
N TYR A 326 -40.68 -36.94 -12.03
CA TYR A 326 -39.48 -36.24 -11.56
C TYR A 326 -38.67 -35.69 -12.73
#